data_AF-A0A970MUG0-F1
#
_entry.id   AF-A0A970MUG0-F1
#
_cell.length_a   1.000
_cell.length_b   1.000
_cell.length_c   1.000
_cell.angle_alpha   90.00
_cell.angle_beta   90.00
_cell.angle_gamma   90.00
#
_symmetry.space_group_name_H-M   'P 1'
#
loop_
_entity.id
_entity.type
_entity.pdbx_description
1 polymer ?
#
loop_
_entity_poly.entity_id
_entity_poly.type
_entity_poly.pdbx_seq_one_letter_code
_entity_poly.pdbx_strand_id
1 'polypeptide(L)' 'MNKPAAVVRRDIIASSGPSIYGISRMDKVRSPQNEMFTFLGVCDGIAYVERDDKTRGKAFEEIDSELFAKWRKVQT' A
#
# COMPACT_ATOMS: atom_id res chain seq x y z
N MET A 1 -22.30 3.91 0.76
CA MET A 1 -21.99 2.82 1.72
C MET A 1 -20.49 2.67 1.79
N ASN A 2 -19.88 2.90 2.95
CA ASN A 2 -18.44 2.62 3.12
C ASN A 2 -18.25 1.10 3.18
N LYS A 3 -17.62 0.52 2.16
CA LYS A 3 -17.22 -0.89 2.19
C LYS A 3 -16.33 -1.13 3.43
N PRO A 4 -16.49 -2.23 4.17
CA PRO A 4 -15.58 -2.56 5.26
C PRO A 4 -14.13 -2.65 4.77
N ALA A 5 -13.17 -2.24 5.60
CA ALA A 5 -11.74 -2.23 5.23
C ALA A 5 -11.24 -3.62 4.78
N ALA A 6 -11.74 -4.68 5.41
CA ALA A 6 -11.40 -6.06 5.01
C ALA A 6 -11.84 -6.39 3.57
N VAL A 7 -12.98 -5.86 3.13
CA VAL A 7 -13.50 -6.05 1.77
C VAL A 7 -12.67 -5.25 0.78
N VAL A 8 -12.36 -3.98 1.08
CA VAL A 8 -11.51 -3.14 0.22
C VAL A 8 -10.14 -3.76 0.02
N ARG A 9 -9.50 -4.25 1.10
CA ARG A 9 -8.21 -4.94 1.01
C ARG A 9 -8.30 -6.17 0.12
N ARG A 10 -9.34 -6.99 0.28
CA ARG A 10 -9.56 -8.20 -0.54
C ARG A 10 -9.72 -7.84 -2.02
N ASP A 11 -10.50 -6.81 -2.33
CA ASP A 11 -10.72 -6.34 -3.70
C ASP A 11 -9.37 -5.92 -4.34
N ILE A 12 -8.58 -5.09 -3.65
CA ILE A 12 -7.24 -4.67 -4.12
C ILE A 12 -6.33 -5.88 -4.36
N ILE A 13 -6.27 -6.82 -3.41
CA ILE A 13 -5.42 -8.02 -3.50
C ILE A 13 -5.83 -8.90 -4.69
N ALA A 14 -7.13 -8.99 -4.98
CA ALA A 14 -7.66 -9.79 -6.07
C ALA A 14 -7.41 -9.15 -7.45
N SER A 15 -7.30 -7.82 -7.53
CA SER A 15 -7.17 -7.08 -8.79
C SER A 15 -5.75 -6.55 -9.07
N SER A 16 -4.76 -6.83 -8.22
CA SER A 16 -3.40 -6.28 -8.35
C SER A 16 -2.31 -7.34 -8.33
N GLY A 17 -1.18 -7.00 -8.95
CA GLY A 17 0.05 -7.78 -8.88
C GLY A 17 0.65 -7.79 -7.46
N PRO A 18 1.41 -8.85 -7.10
CA PRO A 18 1.82 -9.09 -5.72
C PRO A 18 3.08 -8.34 -5.28
N SER A 19 3.85 -7.75 -6.20
CA SER A 19 5.14 -7.15 -5.86
C SER A 19 5.61 -6.10 -6.86
N ILE A 20 6.40 -5.14 -6.40
CA ILE A 20 7.14 -4.17 -7.23
C ILE A 20 8.42 -3.72 -6.51
N TYR A 21 9.51 -3.46 -7.24
CA TYR A 21 10.79 -2.98 -6.66
C TYR A 21 11.35 -3.82 -5.50
N GLY A 22 11.13 -5.14 -5.51
CA GLY A 22 11.55 -6.03 -4.41
C GLY A 22 10.70 -5.92 -3.14
N ILE A 23 9.61 -5.15 -3.17
CA ILE A 23 8.58 -5.07 -2.13
C ILE A 23 7.46 -6.02 -2.52
N SER A 24 7.12 -6.93 -1.60
CA SER A 24 6.05 -7.92 -1.75
C SER A 24 4.83 -7.54 -0.94
N ARG A 25 3.66 -8.03 -1.35
CA ARG A 25 2.39 -7.85 -0.64
C ARG A 25 2.56 -8.19 0.84
N MET A 26 1.93 -7.37 1.69
CA MET A 26 2.04 -7.35 3.16
C MET A 26 3.37 -6.85 3.73
N ASP A 27 4.38 -6.53 2.91
CA ASP A 27 5.58 -5.87 3.40
C ASP A 27 5.22 -4.52 4.02
N LYS A 28 5.86 -4.23 5.15
CA LYS A 28 5.83 -2.88 5.73
C LYS A 28 6.75 -1.98 4.92
N VAL A 29 6.23 -0.80 4.58
CA VAL A 29 6.94 0.21 3.81
C VAL A 29 6.80 1.56 4.48
N ARG A 30 7.82 2.39 4.32
CA ARG A 30 7.89 3.73 4.90
C ARG A 30 7.93 4.77 3.80
N SER A 31 7.06 5.77 3.90
CA SER A 31 7.05 6.92 3.00
C SER A 31 8.21 7.88 3.27
N PRO A 32 8.56 8.78 2.34
CA PRO A 32 9.54 9.83 2.57
C PRO A 32 9.21 10.75 3.76
N GLN A 33 7.93 10.87 4.13
CA GLN A 33 7.46 11.63 5.29
C GLN A 33 7.52 10.84 6.61
N ASN A 34 8.19 9.67 6.60
CA ASN A 34 8.35 8.80 7.77
C ASN A 34 7.03 8.19 8.28
N GLU A 35 6.01 8.09 7.43
CA GLU A 35 4.75 7.42 7.73
C GLU A 35 4.84 5.94 7.34
N MET A 36 4.15 5.07 8.09
CA MET A 36 4.18 3.62 7.92
C MET A 36 2.93 3.10 7.22
N PHE A 37 3.16 2.19 6.29
CA PHE A 37 2.11 1.53 5.52
C PHE A 37 2.43 0.06 5.29
N THR A 38 1.41 -0.68 4.88
CA THR A 38 1.48 -2.05 4.39
C THR A 38 1.22 -2.05 2.90
N PHE A 39 2.15 -2.58 2.10
CA PHE A 39 1.97 -2.70 0.66
C PHE A 39 0.93 -3.78 0.32
N LEU A 40 -0.07 -3.46 -0.50
CA LEU A 40 -1.14 -4.39 -0.86
C LEU A 40 -1.00 -4.96 -2.27
N GLY A 41 -0.41 -4.19 -3.18
CA GLY A 41 -0.18 -4.62 -4.55
C GLY A 41 0.00 -3.45 -5.51
N VAL A 42 0.22 -3.77 -6.78
CA VAL A 42 0.37 -2.78 -7.86
C VAL A 42 -0.51 -3.15 -9.04
N CYS A 43 -1.19 -2.16 -9.64
CA CYS A 43 -1.94 -2.32 -10.88
C CYS A 43 -1.85 -1.02 -11.69
N ASP A 44 -1.66 -1.11 -13.00
CA ASP A 44 -1.69 0.05 -13.92
C ASP A 44 -0.84 1.24 -13.48
N GLY A 45 0.37 0.97 -12.97
CA GLY A 45 1.28 2.01 -12.49
C GLY A 45 0.92 2.62 -11.13
N ILE A 46 -0.09 2.08 -10.42
CA ILE A 46 -0.51 2.52 -9.10
C ILE A 46 -0.17 1.46 -8.05
N ALA A 47 0.61 1.84 -7.05
CA ALA A 47 0.87 1.08 -5.85
C ALA A 47 -0.22 1.35 -4.80
N TYR A 48 -0.89 0.30 -4.35
CA TYR A 48 -1.90 0.36 -3.31
C TYR A 48 -1.27 0.05 -1.96
N VAL A 49 -1.51 0.93 -0.99
CA VAL A 49 -0.99 0.78 0.37
C VAL A 49 -2.09 0.97 1.41
N GLU A 50 -2.00 0.25 2.52
CA GLU A 50 -2.83 0.45 3.70
C GLU A 50 -2.02 1.16 4.78
N ARG A 51 -2.55 2.25 5.32
CA ARG A 51 -1.90 3.00 6.39
C ARG A 51 -2.00 2.25 7.72
N ASP A 52 -0.89 2.19 8.46
CA ASP A 52 -0.88 1.55 9.77
C ASP A 52 -1.62 2.39 10.81
N ASP A 53 -1.40 3.70 10.80
CA ASP A 53 -2.12 4.64 11.64
C ASP A 53 -3.45 5.06 10.99
N LYS A 54 -4.52 4.37 11.39
CA LYS A 54 -5.88 4.61 10.89
C LYS A 54 -6.52 5.89 11.41
N THR A 55 -5.88 6.60 12.34
CA THR A 55 -6.38 7.91 12.82
C THR A 55 -5.97 9.04 11.89
N ARG A 56 -5.01 8.79 11.00
CA ARG A 56 -4.46 9.78 10.08
C ARG A 56 -4.98 9.56 8.67
N GLY A 57 -5.92 10.40 8.22
CA GLY A 57 -6.34 10.41 6.81
C GLY A 57 -7.09 9.14 6.37
N LYS A 58 -6.92 8.75 5.10
CA LYS A 58 -7.58 7.58 4.52
C LYS A 58 -6.81 6.31 4.87
N ALA A 59 -7.54 5.22 5.18
CA ALA A 59 -6.92 3.93 5.50
C ALA A 59 -6.21 3.29 4.30
N PHE A 60 -6.68 3.54 3.08
CA PHE A 60 -6.09 3.02 1.84
C PHE A 60 -5.70 4.19 0.95
N GLU A 61 -4.52 4.09 0.35
CA GLU A 61 -3.97 5.10 -0.53
C GLU A 61 -3.43 4.49 -1.82
N GLU A 62 -3.56 5.28 -2.86
CA GLU A 62 -3.13 5.01 -4.23
C GLU A 62 -1.94 5.92 -4.49
N ILE A 63 -0.77 5.32 -4.67
CA ILE A 63 0.48 6.03 -4.89
C ILE A 63 0.96 5.69 -6.28
N ASP A 64 1.26 6.71 -7.09
CA ASP A 64 1.93 6.50 -8.36
C ASP A 64 3.22 5.66 -8.15
N SER A 65 3.41 4.64 -8.97
CA SER A 65 4.50 3.68 -8.79
C SER A 65 5.89 4.31 -8.91
N GLU A 66 6.06 5.41 -9.66
CA GLU A 66 7.31 6.15 -9.72
C GLU A 66 7.58 6.91 -8.41
N LEU A 67 6.53 7.43 -7.78
CA LEU A 67 6.63 8.02 -6.44
C LEU A 67 6.88 6.94 -5.38
N PHE A 68 6.22 5.80 -5.49
CA PHE A 68 6.39 4.66 -4.60
C PHE A 68 7.82 4.08 -4.66
N ALA A 69 8.52 4.20 -5.80
CA ALA A 69 9.91 3.78 -5.93
C ALA A 69 10.87 4.46 -4.93
N LYS A 70 10.47 5.62 -4.35
CA LYS A 70 11.25 6.35 -3.34
C LYS A 70 11.03 5.82 -1.91
N TRP A 71 10.04 4.94 -1.72
CA TRP A 71 9.69 4.38 -0.43
C TRP A 71 10.64 3.26 -0.06
N ARG A 72 10.77 2.98 1.24
CA ARG A 72 11.70 1.96 1.74
C ARG A 72 10.94 0.82 2.39
N LYS A 73 11.30 -0.42 2.02
CA LYS A 73 10.90 -1.60 2.79
C LYS A 73 11.46 -1.50 4.20
N VAL A 74 10.62 -1.74 5.19
CA VAL A 74 11.04 -1.90 6.57
C VAL A 74 11.42 -3.37 6.74
N GLN A 75 12.72 -3.65 6.89
CA GLN A 75 13.15 -4.99 7.31
C GLN A 75 12.72 -5.16 8.77
N THR A 76 11.76 -6.04 8.99
CA THR A 76 11.51 -6.69 10.28
C THR A 76 12.32 -7.96 10.39
#